data_AF-A0A545AEX3-F1
#
_entry.id   AF-A0A545AEX3-F1
#
_cell.length_a   1.000
_cell.length_b   1.000
_cell.length_c   1.000
_cell.angle_alpha   90.00
_cell.angle_beta   90.00
_cell.angle_gamma   90.00
#
_symmetry.space_group_name_H-M   'P 1'
#
loop_
_entity.id
_entity.type
_entity.pdbx_description
1 polymer ?
#
loop_
_entity_poly.entity_id
_entity_poly.type
_entity_poly.pdbx_seq_one_letter_code
_entity_poly.pdbx_strand_id
1 'polypeptide(L)'
;MRDGGGAGDLHHRTHLDATARGAVGQPGLPAAEAVFVINFRYHVVSLTAVFLALAVGLVLGTAALNGTVQNQINEQVSGLRNSNGQLRDQVEELQTRAASQDQFVQQIAPGLLAGRLTARSVLLVSGPTADSDDTTQVVKMIKLAGGTVTGQVRLKKDFTDPNKEDALQDLAARITPAGVTNLPNNGVGVETASALLATVLLATKAQITDLNRTQILAGYEGLGVLDLDGEVSKTLPTAVVVVSGAPETGTDAADRNKAFLNVVKQFDAVAAQMVLAAPTAAGAGNPVASVRDDGTLAKTISTVDGVSLAEGQVAAAMALAEQFTGRAGHYGTGSGASARIPTLRS
;
A
#
# COMPACT_ATOMS: atom_id res chain seq x y z
N MET A 1 -36.07 -36.47 5.70
CA MET A 1 -37.21 -35.64 6.16
C MET A 1 -37.68 -34.87 4.94
N ARG A 2 -38.54 -35.46 4.08
CA ARG A 2 -40.03 -35.37 4.08
C ARG A 2 -40.50 -33.91 4.02
N ASP A 3 -41.29 -33.42 3.07
CA ASP A 3 -42.11 -33.93 1.95
C ASP A 3 -42.15 -32.79 0.89
N GLY A 4 -42.28 -32.96 -0.43
CA GLY A 4 -43.35 -33.59 -1.24
C GLY A 4 -43.88 -32.48 -2.19
N GLY A 5 -43.73 -32.59 -3.52
CA GLY A 5 -44.78 -33.04 -4.47
C GLY A 5 -45.91 -32.00 -4.61
N GLY A 6 -46.32 -31.46 -5.76
CA GLY A 6 -46.36 -31.94 -7.14
C GLY A 6 -47.77 -31.64 -7.70
N ALA A 7 -47.86 -31.46 -9.03
CA ALA A 7 -49.06 -31.45 -9.88
C ALA A 7 -49.98 -30.20 -9.88
N GLY A 8 -50.30 -29.73 -11.08
CA GLY A 8 -51.38 -28.78 -11.34
C GLY A 8 -52.69 -29.48 -11.70
N ASP A 9 -53.77 -28.71 -11.83
CA ASP A 9 -54.78 -28.93 -12.87
C ASP A 9 -55.77 -27.76 -12.98
N LEU A 10 -56.53 -27.84 -14.07
CA LEU A 10 -57.48 -26.96 -14.72
C LEU A 10 -58.79 -26.58 -13.98
N HIS A 11 -59.37 -25.49 -14.50
CA HIS A 11 -60.78 -25.22 -14.80
C HIS A 11 -61.86 -24.98 -13.71
N HIS A 12 -62.72 -23.99 -14.06
CA HIS A 12 -64.16 -23.84 -13.77
C HIS A 12 -64.52 -23.40 -12.33
N ARG A 13 -65.53 -22.56 -12.06
CA ARG A 13 -66.66 -22.01 -12.83
C ARG A 13 -67.30 -20.86 -12.01
N THR A 14 -67.68 -19.79 -12.70
CA THR A 14 -68.95 -19.01 -12.58
C THR A 14 -69.75 -18.97 -11.27
N HIS A 15 -70.21 -17.76 -10.92
CA HIS A 15 -71.65 -17.53 -10.72
C HIS A 15 -72.07 -16.14 -11.21
N LEU A 16 -73.08 -16.15 -12.08
CA LEU A 16 -73.92 -15.04 -12.52
C LEU A 16 -75.19 -15.04 -11.66
N ASP A 17 -75.75 -13.86 -11.42
CA ASP A 17 -77.20 -13.58 -11.31
C ASP A 17 -77.38 -12.13 -11.78
N ALA A 18 -78.09 -11.78 -12.86
CA ALA A 18 -79.46 -12.07 -13.32
C ALA A 18 -80.52 -11.12 -12.73
N THR A 19 -81.07 -10.25 -13.58
CA THR A 19 -82.52 -10.06 -13.89
C THR A 19 -82.68 -8.78 -14.75
N ALA A 20 -83.06 -8.86 -16.02
CA ALA A 20 -84.43 -9.00 -16.59
C ALA A 20 -85.29 -7.72 -16.40
N ARG A 21 -86.02 -7.14 -17.36
CA ARG A 21 -86.65 -7.65 -18.59
C ARG A 21 -87.28 -6.49 -19.40
N GLY A 22 -87.53 -6.74 -20.69
CA GLY A 22 -88.54 -6.08 -21.54
C GLY A 22 -87.96 -5.35 -22.76
N ALA A 23 -88.45 -5.45 -24.01
CA ALA A 23 -89.33 -6.40 -24.72
C ALA A 23 -89.37 -5.97 -26.21
N VAL A 24 -89.23 -6.95 -27.12
CA VAL A 24 -89.87 -7.08 -28.45
C VAL A 24 -89.72 -5.94 -29.48
N GLY A 25 -89.07 -6.28 -30.60
CA GLY A 25 -89.26 -5.62 -31.90
C GLY A 25 -88.86 -6.57 -33.04
N GLN A 26 -89.82 -6.89 -33.91
CA GLN A 26 -89.70 -7.80 -35.07
C GLN A 26 -89.01 -7.15 -36.30
N PRO A 27 -88.65 -7.93 -37.35
CA PRO A 27 -87.59 -7.60 -38.30
C PRO A 27 -88.07 -7.03 -39.64
N GLY A 28 -87.15 -6.41 -40.40
CA GLY A 28 -87.35 -6.12 -41.82
C GLY A 28 -86.19 -5.37 -42.52
N LEU A 29 -85.29 -6.15 -43.17
CA LEU A 29 -84.56 -5.92 -44.45
C LEU A 29 -83.93 -4.53 -44.76
N PRO A 30 -83.17 -4.31 -45.87
CA PRO A 30 -81.71 -4.19 -45.80
C PRO A 30 -81.17 -2.86 -46.36
N ALA A 31 -79.84 -2.73 -46.25
CA ALA A 31 -78.96 -1.95 -47.12
C ALA A 31 -79.08 -0.41 -47.10
N ALA A 32 -78.02 0.22 -46.59
CA ALA A 32 -77.34 1.29 -47.30
C ALA A 32 -75.90 1.38 -46.78
N GLU A 33 -74.95 1.05 -47.65
CA GLU A 33 -73.56 1.50 -47.52
C GLU A 33 -73.56 3.03 -47.38
N ALA A 34 -73.40 3.51 -46.15
CA ALA A 34 -73.03 4.89 -45.90
C ALA A 34 -71.50 4.95 -45.91
N VAL A 35 -70.95 5.36 -47.05
CA VAL A 35 -69.55 5.77 -47.21
C VAL A 35 -69.22 6.71 -46.04
N PHE A 36 -68.30 6.27 -45.17
CA PHE A 36 -67.75 7.10 -44.10
C PHE A 36 -66.91 8.18 -44.79
N VAL A 37 -67.56 9.29 -45.15
CA VAL A 37 -66.85 10.51 -45.54
C VAL A 37 -66.09 10.93 -44.30
N ILE A 38 -64.82 10.54 -44.26
CA ILE A 38 -63.86 11.04 -43.29
C ILE A 38 -63.92 12.56 -43.39
N ASN A 39 -64.62 13.17 -42.44
CA ASN A 39 -64.81 14.60 -42.43
C ASN A 39 -63.43 15.18 -42.10
N PHE A 40 -62.73 15.69 -43.13
CA PHE A 40 -61.35 16.17 -43.03
C PHE A 40 -61.18 17.17 -41.86
N ARG A 41 -62.23 17.92 -41.56
CA ARG A 41 -62.30 18.84 -40.41
C ARG A 41 -62.21 18.10 -39.06
N TYR A 42 -62.83 16.92 -38.92
CA TYR A 42 -62.77 16.11 -37.70
C TYR A 42 -61.40 15.47 -37.48
N HIS A 43 -60.73 14.95 -38.51
CA HIS A 43 -59.39 14.37 -38.35
C HIS A 43 -58.32 15.42 -38.10
N VAL A 44 -58.40 16.58 -38.77
CA VAL A 44 -57.52 17.71 -38.48
C VAL A 44 -57.73 18.21 -37.05
N VAL A 45 -58.98 18.35 -36.57
CA VAL A 45 -59.27 18.77 -35.19
C VAL A 45 -58.79 17.75 -34.15
N SER A 46 -58.92 16.45 -34.40
CA SER A 46 -58.40 15.41 -33.51
C SER A 46 -56.87 15.43 -33.44
N LEU A 47 -56.19 15.58 -34.59
CA LEU A 47 -54.74 15.57 -34.66
C LEU A 47 -54.13 16.83 -34.04
N THR A 48 -54.76 18.00 -34.22
CA THR A 48 -54.36 19.23 -33.51
C THR A 48 -54.63 19.15 -32.01
N ALA A 49 -55.72 18.52 -31.57
CA ALA A 49 -55.99 18.30 -30.15
C ALA A 49 -54.94 17.37 -29.50
N VAL A 50 -54.54 16.29 -30.17
CA VAL A 50 -53.47 15.38 -29.68
C VAL A 50 -52.12 16.10 -29.62
N PHE A 51 -51.75 16.86 -30.67
CA PHE A 51 -50.51 17.64 -30.68
C PHE A 51 -50.51 18.73 -29.59
N LEU A 52 -51.62 19.42 -29.39
CA LEU A 52 -51.76 20.42 -28.34
C LEU A 52 -51.65 19.77 -26.95
N ALA A 53 -52.31 18.63 -26.73
CA ALA A 53 -52.21 17.87 -25.50
C ALA A 53 -50.77 17.40 -25.22
N LEU A 54 -50.04 16.92 -26.24
CA LEU A 54 -48.63 16.55 -26.13
C LEU A 54 -47.73 17.74 -25.81
N ALA A 55 -47.92 18.87 -26.50
CA ALA A 55 -47.16 20.09 -26.26
C ALA A 55 -47.38 20.62 -24.83
N VAL A 56 -48.64 20.69 -24.40
CA VAL A 56 -49.01 21.11 -23.03
C VAL A 56 -48.47 20.12 -21.99
N GLY A 57 -48.60 18.81 -22.24
CA GLY A 57 -48.07 17.77 -21.36
C GLY A 57 -46.55 17.83 -21.19
N LEU A 58 -45.81 18.11 -22.27
CA LEU A 58 -44.34 18.22 -22.25
C LEU A 58 -43.88 19.50 -21.55
N VAL A 59 -44.55 20.63 -21.81
CA VAL A 59 -44.28 21.91 -21.14
C VAL A 59 -44.56 21.82 -19.64
N LEU A 60 -45.72 21.27 -19.24
CA LEU A 60 -46.06 21.10 -17.83
C LEU A 60 -45.17 20.05 -17.14
N GLY A 61 -44.84 18.95 -17.81
CA GLY A 61 -43.95 17.92 -17.29
C GLY A 61 -42.54 18.45 -17.02
N THR A 62 -41.95 19.18 -17.97
CA THR A 62 -40.61 19.77 -17.80
C THR A 62 -40.61 20.93 -16.81
N ALA A 63 -41.67 21.74 -16.74
CA ALA A 63 -41.79 22.83 -15.77
C ALA A 63 -41.91 22.32 -14.32
N ALA A 64 -42.62 21.22 -14.07
CA ALA A 64 -42.77 20.63 -12.74
C ALA A 64 -41.48 19.95 -12.22
N LEU A 65 -40.70 19.35 -13.13
CA LEU A 65 -39.48 18.60 -12.77
C LEU A 65 -38.22 19.47 -12.73
N ASN A 66 -38.10 20.50 -13.58
CA ASN A 66 -36.87 21.30 -13.68
C ASN A 66 -36.52 22.03 -12.38
N GLY A 67 -37.48 22.66 -11.70
CA GLY A 67 -37.19 23.42 -10.47
C GLY A 67 -36.71 22.53 -9.31
N THR A 68 -37.39 21.41 -9.08
CA THR A 68 -37.11 20.51 -7.95
C THR A 68 -35.80 19.75 -8.13
N VAL A 69 -35.54 19.21 -9.34
CA VAL A 69 -34.30 18.50 -9.64
C VAL A 69 -33.10 19.44 -9.64
N GLN A 70 -33.25 20.66 -10.18
CA GLN A 70 -32.17 21.64 -10.20
C GLN A 70 -31.85 22.16 -8.78
N ASN A 71 -32.86 22.35 -7.92
CA ASN A 71 -32.64 22.69 -6.50
C ASN A 71 -31.93 21.56 -5.75
N GLN A 72 -32.33 20.31 -5.93
CA GLN A 72 -31.66 19.15 -5.32
C GLN A 72 -30.20 19.04 -5.76
N ILE A 73 -29.92 19.23 -7.05
CA ILE A 73 -28.55 19.26 -7.57
C ILE A 73 -27.76 20.43 -6.97
N ASN A 74 -28.35 21.63 -6.88
CA ASN A 74 -27.69 22.79 -6.29
C ASN A 74 -27.40 22.62 -4.80
N GLU A 75 -28.32 22.01 -4.04
CA GLU A 75 -28.15 21.65 -2.64
C GLU A 75 -27.05 20.61 -2.46
N GLN A 76 -27.05 19.53 -3.27
CA GLN A 76 -26.01 18.51 -3.25
C GLN A 76 -24.64 19.10 -3.60
N VAL A 77 -24.56 19.94 -4.63
CA VAL A 77 -23.31 20.61 -5.04
C VAL A 77 -22.82 21.56 -3.94
N SER A 78 -23.72 22.32 -3.31
CA SER A 78 -23.36 23.21 -2.20
C SER A 78 -22.92 22.43 -0.96
N GLY A 79 -23.61 21.34 -0.63
CA GLY A 79 -23.24 20.43 0.45
C GLY A 79 -21.87 19.77 0.19
N LEU A 80 -21.61 19.35 -1.05
CA LEU A 80 -20.32 18.77 -1.43
C LEU A 80 -19.20 19.80 -1.40
N ARG A 81 -19.46 21.05 -1.84
CA ARG A 81 -18.50 22.16 -1.72
C ARG A 81 -18.17 22.47 -0.26
N ASN A 82 -19.18 22.53 0.62
CA ASN A 82 -18.99 22.75 2.05
C ASN A 82 -18.21 21.59 2.70
N SER A 83 -18.56 20.35 2.38
CA SER A 83 -17.86 19.16 2.90
C SER A 83 -16.41 19.14 2.45
N ASN A 84 -16.14 19.49 1.18
CA ASN A 84 -14.78 19.59 0.65
C ASN A 84 -13.99 20.73 1.34
N GLY A 85 -14.63 21.88 1.61
CA GLY A 85 -14.05 22.94 2.42
C GLY A 85 -13.66 22.46 3.83
N GLN A 86 -14.60 21.84 4.55
CA GLN A 86 -14.34 21.30 5.89
C GLN A 86 -13.24 20.24 5.91
N LEU A 87 -13.20 19.35 4.92
CA LEU A 87 -12.15 18.33 4.81
C LEU A 87 -10.78 18.96 4.55
N ARG A 88 -10.70 20.03 3.75
CA ARG A 88 -9.45 20.77 3.53
C ARG A 88 -8.97 21.43 4.82
N ASP A 89 -9.86 22.11 5.53
CA ASP A 89 -9.53 22.75 6.80
C ASP A 89 -9.03 21.72 7.84
N GLN A 90 -9.68 20.56 7.92
CA GLN A 90 -9.25 19.45 8.79
C GLN A 90 -7.87 18.90 8.39
N VAL A 91 -7.61 18.73 7.09
CA VAL A 91 -6.30 18.27 6.61
C VAL A 91 -5.21 19.28 6.96
N GLU A 92 -5.46 20.58 6.79
CA GLU A 92 -4.51 21.65 7.15
C GLU A 92 -4.23 21.68 8.67
N GLU A 93 -5.27 21.54 9.50
CA GLU A 93 -5.13 21.46 10.96
C GLU A 93 -4.28 20.23 11.36
N LEU A 94 -4.58 19.06 10.80
CA LEU A 94 -3.85 17.82 11.08
C LEU A 94 -2.39 17.91 10.64
N GLN A 95 -2.12 18.51 9.47
CA GLN A 95 -0.75 18.73 8.98
C GLN A 95 0.03 19.68 9.90
N THR A 96 -0.60 20.79 10.32
CA THR A 96 0.01 21.75 11.25
C THR A 96 0.34 21.09 12.59
N ARG A 97 -0.57 20.26 13.10
CA ARG A 97 -0.38 19.53 14.34
C ARG A 97 0.70 18.45 14.23
N ALA A 98 0.80 17.77 13.09
CA ALA A 98 1.86 16.80 12.81
C ALA A 98 3.23 17.49 12.76
N ALA A 99 3.35 18.59 12.02
CA ALA A 99 4.58 19.37 11.93
C ALA A 99 5.05 19.90 13.31
N SER A 100 4.10 20.36 14.14
CA SER A 100 4.39 20.82 15.50
C SER A 100 4.91 19.68 16.40
N GLN A 101 4.35 18.48 16.27
CA GLN A 101 4.82 17.29 16.99
C GLN A 101 6.21 16.86 16.52
N ASP A 102 6.46 16.86 15.21
CA ASP A 102 7.78 16.54 14.67
C ASP A 102 8.84 17.51 15.18
N GLN A 103 8.54 18.81 15.21
CA GLN A 103 9.45 19.82 15.77
C GLN A 103 9.73 19.56 17.25
N PHE A 104 8.71 19.24 18.04
CA PHE A 104 8.87 18.90 19.45
C PHE A 104 9.77 17.66 19.63
N VAL A 105 9.55 16.59 18.85
CA VAL A 105 10.37 15.37 18.89
C VAL A 105 11.82 15.68 18.53
N GLN A 106 12.06 16.48 17.48
CA GLN A 106 13.40 16.88 17.08
C GLN A 106 14.13 17.68 18.17
N GLN A 107 13.41 18.48 18.96
CA GLN A 107 14.00 19.24 20.07
C GLN A 107 14.41 18.35 21.25
N ILE A 108 13.66 17.29 21.55
CA ILE A 108 13.98 16.37 22.65
C ILE A 108 14.94 15.24 22.24
N ALA A 109 15.04 14.95 20.93
CA ALA A 109 15.86 13.86 20.39
C ALA A 109 17.31 13.87 20.88
N PRO A 110 18.04 15.01 20.94
CA PRO A 110 19.41 15.04 21.45
C PRO A 110 19.51 14.51 22.88
N GLY A 111 18.58 14.87 23.77
CA GLY A 111 18.58 14.40 25.15
C GLY A 111 18.24 12.92 25.29
N LEU A 112 17.44 12.37 24.39
CA LEU A 112 17.07 10.95 24.37
C LEU A 112 18.15 10.06 23.76
N LEU A 113 18.87 10.56 22.75
CA LEU A 113 19.79 9.79 21.93
C LEU A 113 21.25 9.92 22.36
N ALA A 114 21.66 11.04 22.96
CA ALA A 114 23.05 11.32 23.25
C ALA A 114 23.78 10.15 23.94
N GLY A 115 24.88 9.71 23.33
CA GLY A 115 25.76 8.67 23.86
C GLY A 115 25.25 7.22 23.73
N ARG A 116 24.05 6.99 23.19
CA ARG A 116 23.44 5.65 23.13
C ARG A 116 24.08 4.72 22.11
N LEU A 117 24.73 5.26 21.09
CA LEU A 117 25.43 4.53 20.03
C LEU A 117 26.93 4.86 19.96
N THR A 118 27.52 5.41 21.04
CA THR A 118 28.94 5.74 21.07
C THR A 118 29.82 4.54 20.71
N ALA A 119 30.79 4.76 19.82
CA ALA A 119 31.72 3.76 19.30
C ALA A 119 31.03 2.57 18.58
N ARG A 120 29.79 2.75 18.10
CA ARG A 120 29.09 1.77 17.28
C ARG A 120 29.15 2.17 15.82
N SER A 121 29.59 1.23 14.98
CA SER A 121 29.59 1.35 13.53
C SER A 121 28.35 0.69 12.96
N VAL A 122 27.71 1.33 11.97
CA VAL A 122 26.42 0.90 11.41
C VAL A 122 26.48 0.94 9.88
N LEU A 123 25.98 -0.12 9.24
CA LEU A 123 25.66 -0.13 7.81
C LEU A 123 24.22 0.34 7.60
N LEU A 124 24.00 1.27 6.69
CA LEU A 124 22.65 1.58 6.21
C LEU A 124 22.40 0.84 4.89
N VAL A 125 21.27 0.15 4.79
CA VAL A 125 20.82 -0.45 3.53
C VAL A 125 19.43 0.08 3.20
N SER A 126 19.27 0.68 2.04
CA SER A 126 18.02 1.25 1.57
C SER A 126 17.40 0.31 0.55
N GLY A 127 16.13 -0.01 0.73
CA GLY A 127 15.38 -0.84 -0.20
C GLY A 127 15.09 -0.15 -1.53
N PRO A 128 14.61 -0.90 -2.55
CA PRO A 128 14.37 -0.39 -3.90
C PRO A 128 13.47 0.83 -4.04
N THR A 129 12.59 1.05 -3.06
CA THR A 129 11.58 2.11 -3.03
C THR A 129 11.72 3.01 -1.80
N ALA A 130 12.83 2.90 -1.09
CA ALA A 130 13.11 3.74 0.08
C ALA A 130 13.36 5.19 -0.36
N ASP A 131 12.80 6.12 0.41
CA ASP A 131 13.03 7.56 0.19
C ASP A 131 14.43 7.95 0.71
N SER A 132 15.14 8.78 -0.07
CA SER A 132 16.43 9.33 0.33
C SER A 132 16.34 10.23 1.55
N ASP A 133 15.21 10.90 1.76
CA ASP A 133 15.00 11.77 2.90
C ASP A 133 14.87 10.95 4.19
N ASP A 134 14.09 9.86 4.17
CA ASP A 134 13.93 8.97 5.31
C ASP A 134 15.27 8.38 5.76
N THR A 135 16.05 7.88 4.79
CA THR A 135 17.38 7.31 5.04
C THR A 135 18.34 8.36 5.59
N THR A 136 18.34 9.58 5.04
CA THR A 136 19.14 10.70 5.53
C THR A 136 18.78 11.09 6.96
N GLN A 137 17.48 11.14 7.31
CA GLN A 137 17.06 11.48 8.67
C GLN A 137 17.39 10.36 9.68
N VAL A 138 17.26 9.09 9.29
CA VAL A 138 17.70 7.96 10.13
C VAL A 138 19.21 8.05 10.40
N VAL A 139 20.02 8.32 9.38
CA VAL A 139 21.48 8.55 9.54
C VAL A 139 21.76 9.70 10.50
N LYS A 140 21.01 10.80 10.40
CA LYS A 140 21.14 11.94 11.32
C LYS A 140 20.87 11.53 12.77
N MET A 141 19.83 10.73 13.02
CA MET A 141 19.53 10.25 14.38
C MET A 141 20.58 9.27 14.92
N ILE A 142 21.12 8.39 14.06
CA ILE A 142 22.24 7.51 14.43
C ILE A 142 23.48 8.32 14.83
N LYS A 143 23.82 9.35 14.04
CA LYS A 143 24.94 10.26 14.33
C LYS A 143 24.71 11.06 15.61
N LEU A 144 23.50 11.57 15.82
CA LEU A 144 23.10 12.29 17.03
C LEU A 144 23.23 11.40 18.28
N ALA A 145 23.00 10.09 18.14
CA ALA A 145 23.21 9.13 19.19
C ALA A 145 24.69 8.77 19.46
N GLY A 146 25.62 9.31 18.66
CA GLY A 146 27.06 9.03 18.75
C GLY A 146 27.53 7.83 17.92
N GLY A 147 26.66 7.26 17.09
CA GLY A 147 26.99 6.19 16.15
C GLY A 147 27.65 6.71 14.88
N THR A 148 28.43 5.85 14.22
CA THR A 148 29.07 6.14 12.93
C THR A 148 28.49 5.27 11.84
N VAL A 149 27.96 5.89 10.78
CA VAL A 149 27.53 5.15 9.59
C VAL A 149 28.74 4.92 8.70
N THR A 150 29.16 3.66 8.56
CA THR A 150 30.39 3.24 7.88
C THR A 150 30.17 2.81 6.44
N GLY A 151 28.93 2.76 5.98
CA GLY A 151 28.57 2.49 4.60
C GLY A 151 27.08 2.69 4.39
N GLN A 152 26.71 3.08 3.18
CA GLN A 152 25.32 3.24 2.75
C GLN A 152 25.15 2.57 1.39
N VAL A 153 24.21 1.63 1.30
CA VAL A 153 23.95 0.87 0.09
C VAL A 153 22.49 1.05 -0.28
N ARG A 154 22.21 1.53 -1.49
CA ARG A 154 20.85 1.64 -2.01
C ARG A 154 20.60 0.55 -3.03
N LEU A 155 19.72 -0.39 -2.69
CA LEU A 155 19.25 -1.40 -3.64
C LEU A 155 18.33 -0.74 -4.66
N LYS A 156 18.37 -1.23 -5.92
CA LYS A 156 17.48 -0.80 -7.00
C LYS A 156 16.36 -1.81 -7.21
N LYS A 157 15.34 -1.41 -7.96
CA LYS A 157 14.19 -2.28 -8.31
C LYS A 157 14.61 -3.58 -8.98
N ASP A 158 15.67 -3.55 -9.79
CA ASP A 158 16.23 -4.73 -10.45
C ASP A 158 16.81 -5.76 -9.47
N PHE A 159 17.20 -5.37 -8.24
CA PHE A 159 17.74 -6.30 -7.25
C PHE A 159 16.68 -7.28 -6.72
N THR A 160 15.42 -6.84 -6.65
CA THR A 160 14.30 -7.65 -6.18
C THR A 160 13.37 -8.05 -7.33
N ASP A 161 13.80 -7.88 -8.58
CA ASP A 161 13.01 -8.24 -9.75
C ASP A 161 13.11 -9.74 -10.02
N PRO A 162 11.99 -10.48 -10.08
CA PRO A 162 12.00 -11.91 -10.38
C PRO A 162 12.69 -12.26 -11.71
N ASN A 163 12.73 -11.35 -12.68
CA ASN A 163 13.38 -11.55 -13.97
C ASN A 163 14.91 -11.37 -13.92
N LYS A 164 15.47 -10.98 -12.77
CA LYS A 164 16.91 -10.75 -12.56
C LYS A 164 17.57 -11.81 -11.70
N GLU A 165 16.82 -12.80 -11.23
CA GLU A 165 17.32 -13.89 -10.37
C GLU A 165 18.54 -14.59 -10.99
N ASP A 166 18.44 -15.02 -12.26
CA ASP A 166 19.55 -15.68 -12.96
C ASP A 166 20.79 -14.78 -13.07
N ALA A 167 20.59 -13.49 -13.36
CA ALA A 167 21.69 -12.53 -13.47
C ALA A 167 22.39 -12.29 -12.13
N LEU A 168 21.62 -12.23 -11.03
CA LEU A 168 22.16 -12.11 -9.67
C LEU A 168 22.93 -13.36 -9.27
N GLN A 169 22.40 -14.55 -9.57
CA GLN A 169 23.02 -15.83 -9.27
C GLN A 169 24.33 -16.01 -10.07
N ASP A 170 24.30 -15.75 -11.38
CA ASP A 170 25.47 -15.85 -12.26
C ASP A 170 26.57 -14.87 -11.85
N LEU A 171 26.20 -13.65 -11.51
CA LEU A 171 27.15 -12.65 -11.04
C LEU A 171 27.77 -13.11 -9.72
N ALA A 172 26.97 -13.52 -8.74
CA ALA A 172 27.45 -14.02 -7.45
C ALA A 172 28.44 -15.19 -7.65
N ALA A 173 28.11 -16.16 -8.50
CA ALA A 173 28.97 -17.30 -8.80
C ALA A 173 30.33 -16.91 -9.41
N ARG A 174 30.37 -15.83 -10.20
CA ARG A 174 31.59 -15.33 -10.84
C ARG A 174 32.50 -14.53 -9.92
N ILE A 175 31.92 -13.74 -9.00
CA ILE A 175 32.67 -12.78 -8.17
C ILE A 175 32.87 -13.23 -6.72
N THR A 176 32.27 -14.37 -6.32
CA THR A 176 32.47 -14.92 -4.97
C THR A 176 33.92 -15.34 -4.77
N PRO A 177 34.64 -14.76 -3.79
CA PRO A 177 36.00 -15.17 -3.48
C PRO A 177 36.05 -16.56 -2.85
N ALA A 178 37.15 -17.28 -3.05
CA ALA A 178 37.35 -18.62 -2.48
C ALA A 178 37.21 -18.70 -0.94
N GLY A 179 37.40 -17.58 -0.23
CA GLY A 179 37.23 -17.49 1.22
C GLY A 179 35.77 -17.42 1.70
N VAL A 180 34.79 -17.32 0.79
CA VAL A 180 33.36 -17.28 1.08
C VAL A 180 32.73 -18.62 0.66
N THR A 181 32.34 -19.45 1.63
CA THR A 181 31.90 -20.83 1.36
C THR A 181 30.44 -21.11 1.73
N ASN A 182 29.78 -20.20 2.46
CA ASN A 182 28.46 -20.44 3.05
C ASN A 182 27.36 -19.61 2.39
N LEU A 183 27.38 -19.51 1.06
CA LEU A 183 26.28 -18.86 0.34
C LEU A 183 25.14 -19.85 0.07
N PRO A 184 23.88 -19.41 0.17
CA PRO A 184 22.74 -20.17 -0.35
C PRO A 184 22.97 -20.57 -1.81
N ASN A 185 22.57 -21.79 -2.17
CA ASN A 185 22.68 -22.30 -3.54
C ASN A 185 21.44 -23.13 -3.88
N ASN A 186 20.26 -22.51 -3.76
CA ASN A 186 18.95 -23.09 -3.99
C ASN A 186 18.28 -22.56 -5.28
N GLY A 187 19.03 -21.83 -6.11
CA GLY A 187 18.52 -21.19 -7.33
C GLY A 187 17.79 -19.87 -7.10
N VAL A 188 17.85 -19.29 -5.89
CA VAL A 188 17.30 -17.97 -5.59
C VAL A 188 18.43 -16.94 -5.61
N GLY A 189 18.63 -16.29 -6.76
CA GLY A 189 19.70 -15.34 -7.01
C GLY A 189 19.73 -14.15 -6.05
N VAL A 190 18.57 -13.58 -5.70
CA VAL A 190 18.47 -12.49 -4.71
C VAL A 190 18.95 -12.94 -3.34
N GLU A 191 18.69 -14.20 -2.97
CA GLU A 191 19.13 -14.77 -1.69
C GLU A 191 20.65 -14.92 -1.68
N THR A 192 21.23 -15.54 -2.71
CA THR A 192 22.69 -15.70 -2.88
C THR A 192 23.41 -14.35 -2.91
N ALA A 193 22.89 -13.39 -3.69
CA ALA A 193 23.48 -12.06 -3.81
C ALA A 193 23.42 -11.28 -2.49
N SER A 194 22.30 -11.38 -1.76
CA SER A 194 22.15 -10.73 -0.46
C SER A 194 23.09 -11.32 0.58
N ALA A 195 23.27 -12.65 0.59
CA ALA A 195 24.22 -13.32 1.48
C ALA A 195 25.67 -12.89 1.20
N LEU A 196 26.03 -12.77 -0.08
CA LEU A 196 27.35 -12.28 -0.47
C LEU A 196 27.55 -10.81 -0.06
N LEU A 197 26.58 -9.94 -0.34
CA LEU A 197 26.63 -8.53 0.06
C LEU A 197 26.74 -8.37 1.58
N ALA A 198 25.93 -9.09 2.35
CA ALA A 198 25.99 -9.08 3.82
C ALA A 198 27.37 -9.52 4.32
N THR A 199 27.93 -10.60 3.76
CA THR A 199 29.27 -11.10 4.12
C THR A 199 30.38 -10.09 3.80
N VAL A 200 30.23 -9.32 2.71
CA VAL A 200 31.23 -8.35 2.22
C VAL A 200 31.17 -7.03 2.98
N LEU A 201 29.98 -6.60 3.38
CA LEU A 201 29.69 -5.29 3.97
C LEU A 201 29.67 -5.31 5.51
N LEU A 202 29.55 -6.48 6.14
CA LEU A 202 29.52 -6.62 7.60
C LEU A 202 30.77 -7.33 8.13
N ALA A 203 31.11 -7.04 9.39
CA ALA A 203 32.18 -7.73 10.08
C ALA A 203 31.84 -9.22 10.25
N THR A 204 32.61 -10.07 9.59
CA THR A 204 32.43 -11.53 9.59
C THR A 204 33.75 -12.25 9.84
N LYS A 205 33.69 -13.58 10.07
CA LYS A 205 34.89 -14.43 10.16
C LYS A 205 35.55 -14.66 8.80
N ALA A 206 34.81 -14.49 7.70
CA ALA A 206 35.34 -14.65 6.35
C ALA A 206 36.42 -13.59 6.07
N GLN A 207 37.57 -14.03 5.57
CA GLN A 207 38.68 -13.14 5.22
C GLN A 207 38.48 -12.64 3.79
N ILE A 208 37.92 -11.44 3.64
CA ILE A 208 37.71 -10.79 2.35
C ILE A 208 38.67 -9.62 2.22
N THR A 209 39.54 -9.68 1.21
CA THR A 209 40.48 -8.60 0.90
C THR A 209 39.75 -7.36 0.41
N ASP A 210 40.34 -6.17 0.61
CA ASP A 210 39.78 -4.92 0.11
C ASP A 210 39.56 -4.94 -1.41
N LEU A 211 40.50 -5.55 -2.15
CA LEU A 211 40.38 -5.73 -3.60
C LEU A 211 39.14 -6.53 -3.98
N ASN A 212 38.92 -7.68 -3.33
CA ASN A 212 37.75 -8.53 -3.60
C ASN A 212 36.46 -7.79 -3.25
N ARG A 213 36.43 -7.06 -2.13
CA ARG A 213 35.28 -6.24 -1.72
C ARG A 213 34.94 -5.21 -2.79
N THR A 214 35.92 -4.43 -3.25
CA THR A 214 35.72 -3.43 -4.31
C THR A 214 35.23 -4.08 -5.60
N GLN A 215 35.79 -5.22 -6.01
CA GLN A 215 35.35 -5.93 -7.22
C GLN A 215 33.92 -6.45 -7.11
N ILE A 216 33.53 -6.98 -5.95
CA ILE A 216 32.17 -7.49 -5.74
C ILE A 216 31.15 -6.36 -5.82
N LEU A 217 31.40 -5.26 -5.09
CA LEU A 217 30.50 -4.12 -5.08
C LEU A 217 30.40 -3.46 -6.45
N ALA A 218 31.53 -3.27 -7.14
CA ALA A 218 31.56 -2.75 -8.50
C ALA A 218 30.84 -3.68 -9.50
N GLY A 219 30.87 -4.99 -9.28
CA GLY A 219 30.11 -5.96 -10.07
C GLY A 219 28.60 -5.74 -9.97
N TYR A 220 28.08 -5.56 -8.76
CA TYR A 220 26.65 -5.31 -8.54
C TYR A 220 26.21 -3.90 -8.96
N GLU A 221 27.07 -2.88 -8.81
CA GLU A 221 26.84 -1.55 -9.39
C GLU A 221 26.82 -1.60 -10.92
N GLY A 222 27.76 -2.34 -11.53
CA GLY A 222 27.85 -2.53 -12.97
C GLY A 222 26.68 -3.31 -13.56
N LEU A 223 26.08 -4.23 -12.79
CA LEU A 223 24.83 -4.90 -13.15
C LEU A 223 23.61 -3.95 -13.02
N GLY A 224 23.78 -2.81 -12.37
CA GLY A 224 22.72 -1.81 -12.19
C GLY A 224 21.69 -2.19 -11.14
N VAL A 225 22.05 -3.03 -10.15
CA VAL A 225 21.12 -3.52 -9.11
C VAL A 225 21.30 -2.84 -7.75
N LEU A 226 22.40 -2.11 -7.54
CA LEU A 226 22.58 -1.24 -6.37
C LEU A 226 23.37 0.03 -6.74
N ASP A 227 23.40 0.98 -5.82
CA ASP A 227 24.32 2.11 -5.78
C ASP A 227 24.97 2.19 -4.40
N LEU A 228 26.24 2.63 -4.36
CA LEU A 228 26.93 2.99 -3.12
C LEU A 228 26.83 4.50 -2.88
N ASP A 229 26.38 4.88 -1.68
CA ASP A 229 26.37 6.28 -1.25
C ASP A 229 27.64 6.59 -0.45
N GLY A 230 28.68 7.04 -1.17
CA GLY A 230 30.00 7.35 -0.62
C GLY A 230 30.91 6.13 -0.51
N GLU A 231 32.04 6.28 0.18
CA GLU A 231 32.98 5.18 0.39
C GLU A 231 32.53 4.26 1.52
N VAL A 232 32.52 2.94 1.28
CA VAL A 232 32.38 1.94 2.34
C VAL A 232 33.68 1.91 3.14
N SER A 233 33.60 2.19 4.44
CA SER A 233 34.74 2.24 5.34
C SER A 233 35.47 0.88 5.38
N LYS A 234 36.79 0.95 5.59
CA LYS A 234 37.60 -0.25 5.87
C LYS A 234 37.19 -0.94 7.16
N THR A 235 36.65 -0.20 8.12
CA THR A 235 36.14 -0.76 9.36
C THR A 235 34.71 -1.24 9.13
N LEU A 236 34.55 -2.56 9.02
CA LEU A 236 33.23 -3.15 8.79
C LEU A 236 32.35 -3.08 10.05
N PRO A 237 31.08 -2.66 9.92
CA PRO A 237 30.14 -2.62 11.03
C PRO A 237 29.62 -4.03 11.38
N THR A 238 29.20 -4.21 12.63
CA THR A 238 28.46 -5.41 13.07
C THR A 238 26.95 -5.20 13.05
N ALA A 239 26.51 -3.95 12.94
CA ALA A 239 25.11 -3.56 12.99
C ALA A 239 24.62 -3.06 11.63
N VAL A 240 23.36 -3.36 11.32
CA VAL A 240 22.70 -2.91 10.10
C VAL A 240 21.36 -2.25 10.42
N VAL A 241 21.07 -1.14 9.74
CA VAL A 241 19.74 -0.56 9.66
C VAL A 241 19.29 -0.66 8.22
N VAL A 242 18.20 -1.41 7.99
CA VAL A 242 17.57 -1.54 6.69
C VAL A 242 16.35 -0.64 6.66
N VAL A 243 16.27 0.27 5.70
CA VAL A 243 15.09 1.12 5.47
C VAL A 243 14.36 0.58 4.26
N SER A 244 13.16 0.04 4.44
CA SER A 244 12.28 -0.32 3.33
C SER A 244 11.67 0.93 2.70
N GLY A 245 11.10 0.78 1.52
CA GLY A 245 10.22 1.80 0.96
C GLY A 245 8.75 1.57 1.27
N ALA A 246 7.91 2.34 0.58
CA ALA A 246 6.49 2.06 0.52
C ALA A 246 6.25 0.67 -0.09
N PRO A 247 5.19 -0.05 0.34
CA PRO A 247 4.81 -1.31 -0.27
C PRO A 247 4.63 -1.16 -1.79
N GLU A 248 5.26 -2.05 -2.55
CA GLU A 248 5.11 -2.08 -4.00
C GLU A 248 3.66 -2.45 -4.38
N THR A 249 3.23 -2.02 -5.57
CA THR A 249 1.91 -2.33 -6.13
C THR A 249 2.07 -2.98 -7.50
N GLY A 250 1.05 -3.74 -7.95
CA GLY A 250 1.07 -4.46 -9.22
C GLY A 250 1.15 -5.98 -9.06
N THR A 251 1.27 -6.69 -10.18
CA THR A 251 1.22 -8.16 -10.23
C THR A 251 2.37 -8.82 -9.49
N ASP A 252 3.57 -8.24 -9.57
CA ASP A 252 4.80 -8.83 -9.03
C ASP A 252 5.10 -8.34 -7.61
N ALA A 253 4.22 -7.51 -7.02
CA ALA A 253 4.45 -6.88 -5.73
C ALA A 253 4.71 -7.89 -4.60
N ALA A 254 3.98 -9.01 -4.60
CA ALA A 254 4.17 -10.09 -3.63
C ALA A 254 5.55 -10.75 -3.77
N ASP A 255 5.98 -11.02 -5.01
CA ASP A 255 7.27 -11.63 -5.28
C ASP A 255 8.43 -10.68 -4.95
N ARG A 256 8.31 -9.39 -5.28
CA ARG A 256 9.30 -8.36 -4.90
C ARG A 256 9.40 -8.19 -3.39
N ASN A 257 8.28 -8.22 -2.67
CA ASN A 257 8.28 -8.18 -1.21
C ASN A 257 8.95 -9.44 -0.62
N LYS A 258 8.67 -10.62 -1.18
CA LYS A 258 9.33 -11.87 -0.79
C LYS A 258 10.84 -11.82 -1.05
N ALA A 259 11.27 -11.30 -2.20
CA ALA A 259 12.66 -11.10 -2.54
C ALA A 259 13.35 -10.12 -1.56
N PHE A 260 12.69 -9.00 -1.22
CA PHE A 260 13.20 -8.07 -0.21
C PHE A 260 13.29 -8.69 1.19
N LEU A 261 12.35 -9.57 1.57
CA LEU A 261 12.46 -10.34 2.82
C LEU A 261 13.64 -11.32 2.81
N ASN A 262 14.01 -11.87 1.66
CA ASN A 262 15.25 -12.64 1.55
C ASN A 262 16.47 -11.76 1.81
N VAL A 263 16.49 -10.52 1.31
CA VAL A 263 17.54 -9.54 1.68
C VAL A 263 17.63 -9.40 3.19
N VAL A 264 16.50 -9.10 3.84
CA VAL A 264 16.42 -8.91 5.29
C VAL A 264 16.97 -10.14 6.04
N LYS A 265 16.55 -11.35 5.65
CA LYS A 265 17.02 -12.60 6.26
C LYS A 265 18.52 -12.82 6.11
N GLN A 266 19.08 -12.54 4.94
CA GLN A 266 20.51 -12.76 4.70
C GLN A 266 21.39 -11.73 5.42
N PHE A 267 20.89 -10.50 5.61
CA PHE A 267 21.57 -9.53 6.46
C PHE A 267 21.47 -9.89 7.95
N ASP A 268 20.31 -10.36 8.43
CA ASP A 268 20.13 -10.83 9.81
C ASP A 268 21.03 -12.02 10.15
N ALA A 269 21.27 -12.92 9.19
CA ALA A 269 22.14 -14.07 9.36
C ALA A 269 23.62 -13.71 9.63
N VAL A 270 24.05 -12.50 9.27
CA VAL A 270 25.44 -12.02 9.42
C VAL A 270 25.55 -10.90 10.46
N ALA A 271 24.57 -10.01 10.52
CA ALA A 271 24.55 -8.89 11.44
C ALA A 271 24.41 -9.36 12.89
N ALA A 272 25.13 -8.73 13.81
CA ALA A 272 24.93 -8.96 15.24
C ALA A 272 23.79 -8.11 15.82
N GLN A 273 23.43 -7.01 15.13
CA GLN A 273 22.34 -6.12 15.49
C GLN A 273 21.62 -5.69 14.22
N MET A 274 20.30 -5.80 14.20
CA MET A 274 19.51 -5.44 13.03
C MET A 274 18.26 -4.64 13.39
N VAL A 275 18.05 -3.55 12.66
CA VAL A 275 16.78 -2.80 12.65
C VAL A 275 16.22 -2.77 11.23
N LEU A 276 14.96 -3.15 11.07
CA LEU A 276 14.19 -2.95 9.84
C LEU A 276 13.19 -1.81 10.04
N ALA A 277 13.31 -0.76 9.23
CA ALA A 277 12.50 0.44 9.28
C ALA A 277 11.59 0.56 8.05
N ALA A 278 10.36 1.02 8.23
CA ALA A 278 9.43 1.35 7.13
C ALA A 278 8.98 2.82 7.21
N PRO A 279 8.73 3.48 6.07
CA PRO A 279 8.41 4.91 6.01
C PRO A 279 7.11 5.26 6.73
N THR A 280 6.09 4.41 6.56
CA THR A 280 4.75 4.57 7.11
C THR A 280 4.38 3.38 7.98
N ALA A 281 3.23 3.48 8.67
CA ALA A 281 2.69 2.41 9.52
C ALA A 281 2.68 1.06 8.79
N ALA A 282 3.26 0.03 9.43
CA ALA A 282 3.32 -1.30 8.85
C ALA A 282 1.93 -1.94 8.73
N GLY A 283 1.72 -2.68 7.64
CA GLY A 283 0.49 -3.41 7.34
C GLY A 283 0.72 -4.47 6.25
N ALA A 284 -0.36 -4.96 5.64
CA ALA A 284 -0.28 -5.98 4.59
C ALA A 284 0.65 -5.57 3.45
N GLY A 285 1.54 -6.47 3.02
CA GLY A 285 2.52 -6.22 1.96
C GLY A 285 3.75 -5.42 2.41
N ASN A 286 3.85 -5.04 3.69
CA ASN A 286 5.04 -4.37 4.23
C ASN A 286 6.06 -5.41 4.78
N PRO A 287 7.36 -5.29 4.47
CA PRO A 287 8.40 -6.14 5.04
C PRO A 287 8.44 -6.14 6.58
N VAL A 288 8.19 -4.99 7.22
CA VAL A 288 8.13 -4.86 8.68
C VAL A 288 7.02 -5.73 9.28
N ALA A 289 5.82 -5.71 8.69
CA ALA A 289 4.73 -6.56 9.15
C ALA A 289 5.09 -8.04 9.01
N SER A 290 5.73 -8.42 7.90
CA SER A 290 6.16 -9.79 7.66
C SER A 290 7.23 -10.27 8.66
N VAL A 291 8.15 -9.40 9.07
CA VAL A 291 9.13 -9.70 10.14
C VAL A 291 8.45 -9.85 11.50
N ARG A 292 7.46 -8.99 11.81
CA ARG A 292 6.70 -9.07 13.08
C ARG A 292 5.86 -10.35 13.18
N ASP A 293 5.34 -10.84 12.05
CA ASP A 293 4.55 -12.06 11.97
C ASP A 293 5.41 -13.35 11.98
N ASP A 294 6.71 -13.24 11.70
CA ASP A 294 7.66 -14.36 11.74
C ASP A 294 8.23 -14.56 13.15
N GLY A 295 7.85 -15.66 13.81
CA GLY A 295 8.26 -15.97 15.19
C GLY A 295 9.76 -16.22 15.42
N THR A 296 10.57 -16.28 14.37
CA THR A 296 12.04 -16.34 14.44
C THR A 296 12.64 -14.96 14.21
N LEU A 297 12.28 -14.30 13.12
CA LEU A 297 12.83 -12.96 12.78
C LEU A 297 12.42 -11.90 13.80
N ALA A 298 11.20 -11.99 14.36
CA ALA A 298 10.75 -11.07 15.40
C ALA A 298 11.63 -11.08 16.67
N LYS A 299 12.39 -12.16 16.90
CA LYS A 299 13.28 -12.28 18.07
C LYS A 299 14.68 -11.72 17.84
N THR A 300 15.11 -11.63 16.58
CA THR A 300 16.45 -11.16 16.20
C THR A 300 16.42 -9.74 15.65
N ILE A 301 15.37 -9.37 14.93
CA ILE A 301 15.24 -8.08 14.25
C ILE A 301 14.33 -7.15 15.03
N SER A 302 14.85 -5.98 15.40
CA SER A 302 14.00 -4.87 15.84
C SER A 302 13.32 -4.24 14.63
N THR A 303 12.05 -3.86 14.75
CA THR A 303 11.34 -3.22 13.65
C THR A 303 10.79 -1.86 14.03
N VAL A 304 10.86 -0.90 13.12
CA VAL A 304 10.27 0.43 13.29
C VAL A 304 9.41 0.77 12.09
N ASP A 305 8.26 1.37 12.30
CA ASP A 305 7.45 1.97 11.23
C ASP A 305 7.30 3.47 11.46
N GLY A 306 6.95 4.21 10.41
CA GLY A 306 6.76 5.67 10.50
C GLY A 306 8.06 6.49 10.44
N VAL A 307 9.14 6.01 9.81
CA VAL A 307 10.40 6.77 9.74
C VAL A 307 10.36 8.02 8.85
N SER A 308 9.27 8.25 8.12
CA SER A 308 9.02 9.54 7.48
C SER A 308 8.66 10.65 8.47
N LEU A 309 8.40 10.31 9.74
CA LEU A 309 8.16 11.24 10.83
C LEU A 309 9.31 11.22 11.84
N ALA A 310 9.46 12.31 12.60
CA ALA A 310 10.54 12.44 13.57
C ALA A 310 10.46 11.36 14.67
N GLU A 311 9.26 10.95 15.06
CA GLU A 311 9.07 9.88 16.06
C GLU A 311 9.67 8.54 15.60
N GLY A 312 9.45 8.14 14.35
CA GLY A 312 10.00 6.91 13.79
C GLY A 312 11.53 6.98 13.62
N GLN A 313 12.06 8.14 13.25
CA GLN A 313 13.51 8.35 13.12
C GLN A 313 14.23 8.20 14.46
N VAL A 314 13.68 8.78 15.53
CA VAL A 314 14.20 8.61 16.90
C VAL A 314 14.04 7.16 17.35
N ALA A 315 12.87 6.54 17.08
CA ALA A 315 12.62 5.14 17.40
C ALA A 315 13.63 4.21 16.73
N ALA A 316 14.02 4.44 15.46
CA ALA A 316 15.01 3.65 14.74
C ALA A 316 16.39 3.68 15.41
N ALA A 317 16.87 4.85 15.79
CA ALA A 317 18.14 4.98 16.50
C ALA A 317 18.08 4.36 17.90
N MET A 318 16.97 4.52 18.62
CA MET A 318 16.78 3.88 19.93
C MET A 318 16.65 2.36 19.83
N ALA A 319 15.96 1.85 18.81
CA ALA A 319 15.78 0.41 18.60
C ALA A 319 17.12 -0.26 18.28
N LEU A 320 17.98 0.45 17.56
CA LEU A 320 19.36 0.01 17.33
C LEU A 320 20.17 0.01 18.64
N ALA A 321 20.00 1.01 19.50
CA ALA A 321 20.65 1.01 20.81
C ALA A 321 20.15 -0.16 21.70
N GLU A 322 18.86 -0.48 21.64
CA GLU A 322 18.30 -1.65 22.34
C GLU A 322 18.90 -2.97 21.83
N GLN A 323 19.10 -3.12 20.52
CA GLN A 323 19.74 -4.30 19.92
C GLN A 323 21.14 -4.56 20.50
N PHE A 324 21.91 -3.51 20.79
CA PHE A 324 23.20 -3.64 21.47
C PHE A 324 23.11 -4.12 22.92
N THR A 325 21.92 -4.12 23.53
CA THR A 325 21.64 -4.73 24.85
C THR A 325 21.20 -6.20 24.75
N GLY A 326 21.12 -6.75 23.53
CA GLY A 326 20.67 -8.12 23.27
C GLY A 326 19.15 -8.29 23.24
N ARG A 327 18.41 -7.21 23.00
CA ARG A 327 16.95 -7.21 22.93
C ARG A 327 16.45 -6.79 21.55
N ALA A 328 15.38 -7.41 21.10
CA ALA A 328 14.63 -7.00 19.90
C ALA A 328 13.24 -6.49 20.29
N GLY A 329 12.76 -5.49 19.58
CA GLY A 329 11.45 -4.87 19.83
C GLY A 329 10.79 -4.31 18.57
N HIS A 330 9.47 -4.14 18.63
CA HIS A 330 8.66 -3.70 17.50
C HIS A 330 7.94 -2.39 17.83
N TYR A 331 8.28 -1.34 17.08
CA TYR A 331 7.95 0.04 17.40
C TYR A 331 7.20 0.76 16.28
N GLY A 332 6.26 1.61 16.66
CA GLY A 332 5.51 2.46 15.74
C GLY A 332 4.01 2.41 15.99
N THR A 333 3.23 2.53 14.91
CA THR A 333 1.77 2.61 14.93
C THR A 333 1.09 1.50 14.10
N GLY A 334 1.86 0.80 13.27
CA GLY A 334 1.36 -0.29 12.43
C GLY A 334 1.07 -1.59 13.18
N SER A 335 0.56 -2.58 12.46
CA SER A 335 0.23 -3.90 13.01
C SER A 335 1.45 -4.56 13.66
N GLY A 336 1.26 -5.16 14.83
CA GLY A 336 2.32 -5.85 15.58
C GLY A 336 3.30 -4.94 16.33
N ALA A 337 3.11 -3.60 16.30
CA ALA A 337 3.87 -2.70 17.16
C ALA A 337 3.47 -2.87 18.64
N SER A 338 4.46 -2.93 19.52
CA SER A 338 4.28 -3.12 20.97
C SER A 338 4.37 -1.81 21.76
N ALA A 339 5.06 -0.80 21.21
CA ALA A 339 5.22 0.53 21.78
C ALA A 339 5.56 1.53 20.66
N ARG A 340 5.59 2.83 20.97
CA ARG A 340 6.04 3.86 20.01
C ARG A 340 7.56 3.98 19.94
N ILE A 341 8.23 3.83 21.08
CA ILE A 341 9.68 3.88 21.22
C ILE A 341 10.17 2.84 22.24
N PRO A 342 11.44 2.40 22.17
CA PRO A 342 12.03 1.53 23.19
C PRO A 342 12.12 2.20 24.56
N THR A 343 12.02 1.39 25.61
CA THR A 343 12.32 1.83 26.98
C THR A 343 13.71 1.34 27.38
N LEU A 344 14.72 2.15 27.07
CA LEU A 344 16.10 1.84 27.46
C LEU A 344 16.25 2.09 28.96
N ARG A 345 16.48 1.03 29.74
CA ARG A 345 16.84 1.18 31.15
C ARG A 345 18.28 1.69 31.24
N SER A 346 18.48 2.73 32.05
CA SER A 346 19.78 3.31 32.39
C SER A 346 20.65 2.34 33.17
#